data_AF-A0A6A4IJB1-F1
#
_entry.id   AF-A0A6A4IJB1-F1
#
_cell.length_a   1.000
_cell.length_b   1.000
_cell.length_c   1.000
_cell.angle_alpha   90.00
_cell.angle_beta   90.00
_cell.angle_gamma   90.00
#
_symmetry.space_group_name_H-M   'P 1'
#
loop_
_entity.id
_entity.type
_entity.pdbx_description
1 polymer ?
#
loop_
_entity_poly.entity_id
_entity_poly.type
_entity_poly.pdbx_seq_one_letter_code
_entity_poly.pdbx_strand_id
1 'polypeptide(L)'
;MPSDCNFISVLPSERVNGLAVANANIVRRFKVQHIANEWISRKMNERTVLYEHGRLCQVWQDSIRRQRRDAMLDRLEEIGWREEAERSIQIQPHRNPFSDHILVDQPKTLTEHNWNSIEDELVQMLSAYKKKRLAEEYREITSESDLRNPSPALGDILTNNIFEDLVWDTPQDDLIRDDFFRDRILEHIPHIIEEWRPSKVGAVVDIMRRSVPGATANDLHLATCS
;
A
#
# COMPACT_ATOMS: atom_id res chain seq x y z
N MET A 1 -55.81 -73.53 71.26
CA MET A 1 -56.99 -72.93 70.58
C MET A 1 -56.47 -71.88 69.60
N PRO A 2 -57.10 -71.77 68.43
CA PRO A 2 -56.53 -71.79 67.08
C PRO A 2 -56.65 -70.37 66.44
N SER A 3 -56.43 -70.03 65.18
CA SER A 3 -56.59 -70.71 63.89
C SER A 3 -55.82 -69.94 62.80
N ASP A 4 -55.33 -70.70 61.82
CA ASP A 4 -55.25 -70.47 60.37
C ASP A 4 -55.43 -69.06 59.77
N CYS A 5 -54.55 -68.71 58.84
CA CYS A 5 -54.93 -68.54 57.42
C CYS A 5 -53.70 -68.49 56.48
N ASN A 6 -53.67 -69.44 55.54
CA ASN A 6 -52.90 -69.41 54.30
C ASN A 6 -53.26 -68.17 53.47
N PHE A 7 -52.26 -67.48 52.91
CA PHE A 7 -52.42 -66.81 51.62
C PHE A 7 -51.17 -67.02 50.77
N ILE A 8 -51.29 -67.98 49.84
CA ILE A 8 -50.41 -68.08 48.69
C ILE A 8 -50.73 -66.87 47.82
N SER A 9 -49.83 -65.88 47.77
CA SER A 9 -49.74 -64.95 46.64
C SER A 9 -48.52 -65.33 45.82
N VAL A 10 -48.82 -66.11 44.79
CA VAL A 10 -48.01 -66.32 43.59
C VAL A 10 -47.40 -64.97 43.19
N LEU A 11 -46.09 -64.81 43.34
CA LEU A 11 -45.37 -63.72 42.70
C LEU A 11 -45.45 -63.94 41.19
N PRO A 12 -46.01 -62.99 40.40
CA PRO A 12 -45.91 -63.06 38.96
C PRO A 12 -44.42 -62.91 38.61
N SER A 13 -43.81 -64.03 38.25
CA SER A 13 -42.45 -64.15 37.70
C SER A 13 -42.36 -63.57 36.28
N GLU A 14 -42.91 -62.37 36.07
CA GLU A 14 -42.96 -61.72 34.75
C GLU A 14 -42.84 -60.19 34.86
N ARG A 15 -41.82 -59.69 35.57
CA ARG A 15 -41.34 -58.30 35.40
C ARG A 15 -39.82 -58.14 35.37
N VAL A 16 -39.06 -59.23 35.25
CA VAL A 16 -37.58 -59.17 35.26
C VAL A 16 -37.00 -58.95 33.85
N ASN A 17 -37.72 -59.34 32.81
CA ASN A 17 -37.21 -59.25 31.43
C ASN A 17 -37.24 -57.83 30.85
N GLY A 18 -38.18 -56.97 31.27
CA GLY A 18 -38.26 -55.58 30.81
C GLY A 18 -37.16 -54.68 31.36
N LEU A 19 -36.82 -54.82 32.64
CA LEU A 19 -35.76 -54.02 33.30
C LEU A 19 -34.35 -54.41 32.85
N ALA A 20 -34.09 -55.70 32.64
CA ALA A 20 -32.80 -56.19 32.15
C ALA A 20 -32.51 -55.69 30.72
N VAL A 21 -33.53 -55.69 29.85
CA VAL A 21 -33.43 -55.15 28.48
C VAL A 21 -33.30 -53.63 28.48
N ALA A 22 -34.03 -52.92 29.36
CA ALA A 22 -33.89 -51.48 29.53
C ALA A 22 -32.46 -51.09 30.00
N ASN A 23 -31.90 -51.80 30.98
CA ASN A 23 -30.53 -51.58 31.46
C ASN A 23 -29.48 -51.89 30.39
N ALA A 24 -29.66 -52.97 29.61
CA ALA A 24 -28.75 -53.28 28.51
C ALA A 24 -28.77 -52.21 27.40
N ASN A 25 -29.94 -51.63 27.11
CA ASN A 25 -30.08 -50.53 26.15
C ASN A 25 -29.43 -49.23 26.66
N ILE A 26 -29.56 -48.94 27.96
CA ILE A 26 -28.89 -47.80 28.60
C ILE A 26 -27.37 -47.95 28.51
N VAL A 27 -26.82 -49.12 28.87
CA VAL A 27 -25.37 -49.40 28.80
C VAL A 27 -24.85 -49.30 27.36
N ARG A 28 -25.59 -49.81 26.37
CA ARG A 28 -25.22 -49.66 24.95
C ARG A 28 -25.19 -48.20 24.51
N ARG A 29 -26.20 -47.41 24.89
CA ARG A 29 -26.23 -45.96 24.58
C ARG A 29 -25.05 -45.23 25.19
N PHE A 30 -24.72 -45.48 26.46
CA PHE A 30 -23.55 -44.88 27.10
C PHE A 30 -22.24 -45.29 26.41
N LYS A 31 -22.09 -46.55 26.02
CA LYS A 31 -20.89 -47.01 25.29
C LYS A 31 -20.75 -46.34 23.92
N VAL A 32 -21.84 -46.21 23.17
CA VAL A 32 -21.84 -45.50 21.88
C VAL A 32 -21.51 -44.02 22.08
N GLN A 33 -22.09 -43.37 23.10
CA GLN A 33 -21.79 -41.97 23.41
C GLN A 33 -20.33 -41.76 23.81
N HIS A 34 -19.77 -42.69 24.59
CA HIS A 34 -18.36 -42.64 24.98
C HIS A 34 -17.43 -42.73 23.77
N ILE A 35 -17.66 -43.73 22.90
CA ILE A 35 -16.87 -43.91 21.67
C ILE A 35 -16.99 -42.68 20.75
N ALA A 36 -18.21 -42.12 20.63
CA ALA A 36 -18.44 -40.91 19.86
C ALA A 36 -17.65 -39.71 20.45
N ASN A 37 -17.69 -39.53 21.76
CA ASN A 37 -16.95 -38.46 22.44
C ASN A 37 -15.43 -38.63 22.27
N GLU A 38 -14.89 -39.84 22.46
CA GLU A 38 -13.46 -40.13 22.23
C GLU A 38 -13.04 -39.84 20.79
N TRP A 39 -13.87 -40.22 19.82
CA TRP A 39 -13.62 -39.92 18.41
C TRP A 39 -13.66 -38.41 18.13
N ILE A 40 -14.64 -37.68 18.69
CA ILE A 40 -14.74 -36.22 18.56
C ILE A 40 -13.50 -35.56 19.16
N SER A 41 -13.10 -35.91 20.39
CA SER A 41 -11.91 -35.36 21.06
C SER A 41 -10.65 -35.62 20.24
N ARG A 42 -10.49 -36.82 19.69
CA ARG A 42 -9.37 -37.15 18.81
C ARG A 42 -9.37 -36.30 17.54
N LYS A 43 -10.52 -36.15 16.87
CA LYS A 43 -10.64 -35.32 15.66
C LYS A 43 -10.43 -33.83 15.92
N MET A 44 -10.87 -33.34 17.06
CA MET A 44 -10.58 -31.96 17.50
C MET A 44 -9.07 -31.78 17.69
N ASN A 45 -8.39 -32.71 18.36
CA ASN A 45 -6.95 -32.64 18.54
C ASN A 45 -6.17 -32.72 17.21
N GLU A 46 -6.55 -33.64 16.32
CA GLU A 46 -5.99 -33.73 14.96
C GLU A 46 -6.13 -32.39 14.20
N ARG A 47 -7.30 -31.75 14.28
CA ARG A 47 -7.55 -30.44 13.64
C ARG A 47 -6.72 -29.33 14.26
N THR A 48 -6.58 -29.29 15.58
CA THR A 48 -5.76 -28.30 16.29
C THR A 48 -4.30 -28.38 15.84
N VAL A 49 -3.74 -29.59 15.75
CA VAL A 49 -2.36 -29.79 15.27
C VAL A 49 -2.19 -29.29 13.84
N LEU A 50 -3.12 -29.60 12.94
CA LEU A 50 -3.08 -29.11 11.55
C LEU A 50 -3.18 -27.59 11.46
N TYR A 51 -4.03 -26.98 12.29
CA TYR A 51 -4.19 -25.53 12.35
C TYR A 51 -2.90 -24.84 12.84
N GLU A 52 -2.32 -25.33 13.93
CA GLU A 52 -1.07 -24.77 14.45
C GLU A 52 0.08 -24.94 13.46
N HIS A 53 0.19 -26.10 12.81
CA HIS A 53 1.18 -26.31 11.76
C HIS A 53 0.99 -25.32 10.60
N GLY A 54 -0.24 -25.16 10.11
CA GLY A 54 -0.55 -24.19 9.05
C GLY A 54 -0.21 -22.75 9.45
N ARG A 55 -0.52 -22.36 10.68
CA ARG A 55 -0.17 -21.04 11.23
C ARG A 55 1.34 -20.83 11.28
N LEU A 56 2.11 -21.82 11.73
CA LEU A 56 3.56 -21.75 11.77
C LEU A 56 4.17 -21.65 10.36
N CYS A 57 3.64 -22.41 9.40
CA CYS A 57 4.05 -22.29 7.99
C CYS A 57 3.80 -20.89 7.44
N GLN A 58 2.64 -20.29 7.74
CA GLN A 58 2.33 -18.92 7.32
C GLN A 58 3.32 -17.91 7.90
N VAL A 59 3.57 -17.98 9.22
CA VAL A 59 4.52 -17.09 9.91
C VAL A 59 5.93 -17.22 9.32
N TRP A 60 6.35 -18.44 8.97
CA TRP A 60 7.63 -18.69 8.33
C TRP A 60 7.70 -18.16 6.89
N GLN A 61 6.63 -18.30 6.10
CA GLN A 61 6.57 -17.69 4.76
C GLN A 61 6.62 -16.16 4.84
N ASP A 62 5.90 -15.56 5.79
CA ASP A 62 5.89 -14.11 6.00
C ASP A 62 7.26 -13.59 6.47
N SER A 63 8.02 -14.37 7.25
CA SER A 63 9.38 -13.99 7.62
C SER A 63 10.33 -14.02 6.42
N ILE A 64 10.23 -15.02 5.54
CA ILE A 64 11.03 -15.08 4.30
C ILE A 64 10.69 -13.93 3.36
N ARG A 65 9.40 -13.61 3.18
CA ARG A 65 8.96 -12.49 2.34
C ARG A 65 9.50 -11.15 2.86
N ARG A 66 9.49 -10.95 4.19
CA ARG A 66 10.10 -9.76 4.81
C ARG A 66 11.60 -9.69 4.56
N GLN A 67 12.34 -10.77 4.83
CA GLN A 67 13.78 -10.82 4.56
C GLN A 67 14.12 -10.56 3.09
N ARG A 68 13.34 -11.10 2.15
CA ARG A 68 13.50 -10.85 0.72
C ARG A 68 13.30 -9.36 0.39
N ARG A 69 12.24 -8.76 0.93
CA ARG A 69 11.94 -7.34 0.74
C ARG A 69 13.06 -6.45 1.26
N ASP A 70 13.54 -6.71 2.47
CA ASP A 70 14.61 -5.95 3.09
C ASP A 70 15.89 -6.05 2.24
N ALA A 71 16.26 -7.26 1.80
CA ALA A 71 17.40 -7.46 0.90
C ALA A 71 17.25 -6.74 -0.44
N MET A 72 16.03 -6.64 -0.99
CA MET A 72 15.79 -5.86 -2.20
C MET A 72 15.93 -4.36 -1.96
N LEU A 73 15.46 -3.84 -0.81
CA LEU A 73 15.61 -2.44 -0.47
C LEU A 73 17.08 -2.05 -0.32
N ASP A 74 17.90 -2.93 0.27
CA ASP A 74 19.35 -2.73 0.36
C ASP A 74 20.01 -2.71 -1.03
N ARG A 75 19.61 -3.60 -1.95
CA ARG A 75 20.11 -3.56 -3.34
C ARG A 75 19.64 -2.34 -4.12
N LEU A 76 18.39 -1.91 -3.92
CA LEU A 76 17.89 -0.67 -4.51
C LEU A 76 18.63 0.55 -3.94
N GLU A 77 19.13 0.50 -2.71
CA GLU A 77 19.97 1.56 -2.14
C GLU A 77 21.29 1.70 -2.89
N GLU A 78 21.94 0.58 -3.22
CA GLU A 78 23.19 0.54 -3.99
C GLU A 78 23.06 1.27 -5.35
N ILE A 79 21.88 1.21 -5.97
CA ILE A 79 21.59 1.86 -7.26
C ILE A 79 20.78 3.18 -7.14
N GLY A 80 20.56 3.69 -5.92
CA GLY A 80 19.92 5.00 -5.69
C GLY A 80 18.39 5.03 -5.78
N TRP A 81 17.72 3.88 -5.68
CA TRP A 81 16.26 3.71 -5.80
C TRP A 81 15.53 3.41 -4.48
N ARG A 82 16.24 3.20 -3.36
CA ARG A 82 15.62 2.89 -2.04
C ARG A 82 14.53 3.88 -1.66
N GLU A 83 14.78 5.17 -1.80
CA GLU A 83 13.84 6.22 -1.39
C GLU A 83 12.50 6.12 -2.13
N GLU A 84 12.53 5.90 -3.45
CA GLU A 84 11.30 5.80 -4.23
C GLU A 84 10.52 4.51 -3.89
N ALA A 85 11.23 3.41 -3.60
CA ALA A 85 10.62 2.18 -3.13
C ALA A 85 9.93 2.39 -1.76
N GLU A 86 10.59 3.04 -0.80
CA GLU A 86 10.01 3.35 0.51
C GLU A 86 8.83 4.31 0.42
N ARG A 87 8.90 5.35 -0.42
CA ARG A 87 7.75 6.23 -0.68
C ARG A 87 6.56 5.46 -1.22
N SER A 88 6.78 4.54 -2.16
CA SER A 88 5.70 3.71 -2.72
C SER A 88 5.02 2.83 -1.66
N ILE A 89 5.77 2.39 -0.63
CA ILE A 89 5.25 1.67 0.54
C ILE A 89 4.40 2.59 1.43
N GLN A 90 4.85 3.82 1.65
CA GLN A 90 4.23 4.76 2.59
C GLN A 90 2.96 5.43 2.04
N ILE A 91 2.92 5.77 0.75
CA ILE A 91 1.83 6.56 0.14
C ILE A 91 0.49 5.81 0.15
N GLN A 92 0.52 4.47 0.07
CA GLN A 92 -0.70 3.66 0.04
C GLN A 92 -0.62 2.53 1.09
N PRO A 93 -0.89 2.81 2.38
CA PRO A 93 -0.79 1.80 3.45
C PRO A 93 -1.66 0.55 3.21
N HIS A 94 -2.75 0.70 2.44
CA HIS A 94 -3.70 -0.38 2.12
C HIS A 94 -3.45 -1.07 0.77
N ARG A 95 -2.54 -0.53 -0.05
CA ARG A 95 -2.12 -1.10 -1.32
C ARG A 95 -0.66 -0.80 -1.44
N ASN A 96 0.19 -1.76 -1.12
CA ASN A 96 1.62 -1.52 -1.11
C ASN A 96 2.17 -2.00 -2.46
N PRO A 97 2.18 -1.15 -3.51
CA PRO A 97 2.49 -1.58 -4.87
C PRO A 97 3.84 -2.30 -4.96
N PHE A 98 4.81 -1.87 -4.15
CA PHE A 98 6.12 -2.51 -4.08
C PHE A 98 6.06 -3.86 -3.36
N SER A 99 5.45 -3.92 -2.18
CA SER A 99 5.40 -5.16 -1.39
C SER A 99 4.50 -6.23 -1.98
N ASP A 100 3.43 -5.81 -2.67
CA ASP A 100 2.44 -6.68 -3.32
C ASP A 100 2.89 -7.08 -4.74
N HIS A 101 4.02 -6.55 -5.23
CA HIS A 101 4.54 -6.89 -6.54
C HIS A 101 4.95 -8.35 -6.61
N ILE A 102 4.64 -9.05 -7.71
CA ILE A 102 4.86 -10.49 -7.88
C ILE A 102 6.35 -10.91 -7.76
N LEU A 103 7.28 -9.99 -8.00
CA LEU A 103 8.73 -10.24 -7.85
C LEU A 103 9.22 -10.09 -6.41
N VAL A 104 8.51 -9.29 -5.62
CA VAL A 104 8.81 -8.97 -4.22
C VAL A 104 8.07 -9.93 -3.28
N ASP A 105 6.79 -10.22 -3.53
CA ASP A 105 5.95 -11.13 -2.73
C ASP A 105 6.23 -12.62 -3.02
N GLN A 106 7.50 -13.01 -2.89
CA GLN A 106 7.91 -14.40 -3.06
C GLN A 106 8.48 -14.96 -1.76
N PRO A 107 8.07 -16.17 -1.34
CA PRO A 107 8.68 -16.87 -0.20
C PRO A 107 10.00 -17.53 -0.63
N LYS A 108 10.92 -16.74 -1.20
CA LYS A 108 12.23 -17.19 -1.70
C LYS A 108 13.32 -16.18 -1.35
N THR A 109 14.45 -16.66 -0.86
CA THR A 109 15.62 -15.82 -0.61
C THR A 109 16.08 -15.12 -1.90
N LEU A 110 16.50 -13.85 -1.77
CA LEU A 110 17.08 -13.12 -2.88
C LEU A 110 18.51 -13.64 -3.12
N THR A 111 18.78 -14.10 -4.34
CA THR A 111 20.11 -14.52 -4.78
C THR A 111 20.62 -13.55 -5.82
N GLU A 112 21.93 -13.47 -6.01
CA GLU A 112 22.56 -12.60 -7.01
C GLU A 112 21.98 -12.81 -8.42
N HIS A 113 21.87 -14.08 -8.84
CA HIS A 113 21.32 -14.42 -10.14
C HIS A 113 19.84 -14.01 -10.28
N ASN A 114 19.04 -14.17 -9.22
CA ASN A 114 17.63 -13.76 -9.23
C ASN A 114 17.53 -12.24 -9.28
N TRP A 115 18.33 -11.52 -8.47
CA TRP A 115 18.41 -10.06 -8.49
C TRP A 115 18.69 -9.52 -9.89
N ASN A 116 19.75 -10.00 -10.54
CA ASN A 116 20.12 -9.57 -11.89
C ASN A 116 19.03 -9.83 -12.94
N SER A 117 18.11 -10.79 -12.69
CA SER A 117 16.99 -11.05 -13.60
C SER A 117 15.76 -10.17 -13.36
N ILE A 118 15.64 -9.56 -12.18
CA ILE A 118 14.45 -8.78 -11.78
C ILE A 118 14.74 -7.28 -11.62
N GLU A 119 16.01 -6.89 -11.56
CA GLU A 119 16.44 -5.50 -11.32
C GLU A 119 15.79 -4.53 -12.31
N ASP A 120 15.93 -4.79 -13.61
CA ASP A 120 15.41 -3.91 -14.67
C ASP A 120 13.89 -3.71 -14.56
N GLU A 121 13.15 -4.78 -14.27
CA GLU A 121 11.69 -4.74 -14.14
C GLU A 121 11.27 -3.94 -12.90
N LEU A 122 11.96 -4.13 -11.77
CA LEU A 122 11.71 -3.36 -10.55
C LEU A 122 12.02 -1.88 -10.75
N VAL A 123 13.15 -1.54 -11.39
CA VAL A 123 13.52 -0.15 -11.70
C VAL A 123 12.52 0.48 -12.66
N GLN A 124 12.07 -0.25 -13.68
CA GLN A 124 11.04 0.24 -14.60
C GLN A 124 9.72 0.56 -13.88
N MET A 125 9.28 -0.34 -13.00
CA MET A 125 8.09 -0.12 -12.18
C MET A 125 8.24 1.10 -11.27
N LEU A 126 9.36 1.22 -10.54
CA LEU A 126 9.62 2.37 -9.65
C LEU A 126 9.71 3.69 -10.43
N SER A 127 10.31 3.67 -11.62
CA SER A 127 10.35 4.82 -12.52
C SER A 127 8.96 5.29 -12.94
N ALA A 128 8.05 4.36 -13.23
CA ALA A 128 6.66 4.69 -13.54
C ALA A 128 5.93 5.31 -12.34
N TYR A 129 6.17 4.82 -11.12
CA TYR A 129 5.63 5.41 -9.90
C TYR A 129 6.17 6.81 -9.65
N LYS A 130 7.49 7.00 -9.77
CA LYS A 130 8.14 8.31 -9.65
C LYS A 130 7.54 9.31 -10.62
N LYS A 131 7.39 8.93 -11.89
CA LYS A 131 6.81 9.79 -12.92
C LYS A 131 5.36 10.17 -12.59
N LYS A 132 4.55 9.22 -12.14
CA LYS A 132 3.16 9.48 -11.75
C LYS A 132 3.08 10.42 -10.53
N ARG A 133 3.92 10.18 -9.51
CA ARG A 133 4.00 11.03 -8.32
C ARG A 133 4.38 12.46 -8.68
N LEU A 134 5.46 12.63 -9.44
CA LEU A 134 5.92 13.97 -9.87
C LEU A 134 4.86 14.68 -10.72
N ALA A 135 4.12 13.96 -11.55
CA ALA A 135 3.01 14.55 -12.31
C ALA A 135 1.86 15.01 -11.42
N GLU A 136 1.57 14.29 -10.33
CA GLU A 136 0.55 14.71 -9.36
C GLU A 136 1.02 15.88 -8.51
N GLU A 137 2.26 15.86 -7.99
CA GLU A 137 2.86 16.99 -7.26
C GLU A 137 2.89 18.25 -8.14
N TYR A 138 3.24 18.10 -9.42
CA TYR A 138 3.19 19.20 -10.37
C TYR A 138 1.76 19.70 -10.60
N ARG A 139 0.78 18.79 -10.70
CA ARG A 139 -0.64 19.18 -10.81
C ARG A 139 -1.11 19.91 -9.56
N GLU A 140 -0.74 19.45 -8.38
CA GLU A 140 -1.11 20.07 -7.10
C GLU A 140 -0.58 21.50 -7.05
N ILE A 141 0.72 21.70 -7.30
CA ILE A 141 1.37 23.03 -7.36
C ILE A 141 0.72 23.93 -8.43
N THR A 142 0.38 23.39 -9.60
CA THR A 142 -0.24 24.17 -10.68
C THR A 142 -1.73 24.44 -10.46
N SER A 143 -2.45 23.55 -9.77
CA SER A 143 -3.86 23.72 -9.41
C SER A 143 -4.05 24.65 -8.21
N GLU A 144 -3.08 24.66 -7.28
CA GLU A 144 -2.98 25.60 -6.16
C GLU A 144 -2.23 26.88 -6.54
N SER A 145 -1.94 27.12 -7.83
CA SER A 145 -1.32 28.37 -8.28
C SER A 145 -2.25 29.54 -8.01
N ASP A 146 -2.13 30.04 -6.79
CA ASP A 146 -2.70 31.28 -6.31
C ASP A 146 -2.33 32.37 -7.31
N LEU A 147 -3.32 33.12 -7.78
CA LEU A 147 -3.09 34.28 -8.67
C LEU A 147 -2.16 35.32 -8.01
N ARG A 148 -1.91 35.21 -6.69
CA ARG A 148 -0.90 35.98 -5.94
C ARG A 148 0.55 35.59 -6.24
N ASN A 149 0.79 34.35 -6.67
CA ASN A 149 2.12 33.83 -6.93
C ASN A 149 2.17 33.10 -8.28
N PRO A 150 1.94 33.82 -9.39
CA PRO A 150 1.99 33.20 -10.71
C PRO A 150 3.38 32.65 -10.97
N SER A 151 3.43 31.47 -11.58
CA SER A 151 4.66 30.83 -12.05
C SER A 151 4.79 31.02 -13.56
N PRO A 152 6.00 31.30 -14.08
CA PRO A 152 6.22 31.43 -15.50
C PRO A 152 6.01 30.09 -16.20
N ALA A 153 5.38 30.11 -17.38
CA ALA A 153 5.34 28.93 -18.22
C ALA A 153 6.72 28.64 -18.80
N LEU A 154 6.93 27.43 -19.31
CA LEU A 154 8.17 27.06 -20.01
C LEU A 154 8.53 28.04 -21.14
N GLY A 155 7.53 28.53 -21.87
CA GLY A 155 7.73 29.54 -22.91
C GLY A 155 8.28 30.86 -22.35
N ASP A 156 7.71 31.37 -21.26
CA ASP A 156 8.17 32.61 -20.62
C ASP A 156 9.64 32.50 -20.16
N ILE A 157 10.06 31.32 -19.66
CA ILE A 157 11.44 31.06 -19.24
C ILE A 157 12.38 31.03 -20.44
N LEU A 158 12.01 30.33 -21.52
CA LEU A 158 12.85 30.18 -22.72
C LEU A 158 12.98 31.47 -23.53
N THR A 159 11.99 32.37 -23.44
CA THR A 159 12.03 33.70 -24.08
C THR A 159 12.72 34.77 -23.24
N ASN A 160 13.25 34.42 -22.07
CA ASN A 160 14.09 35.33 -21.31
C ASN A 160 15.45 35.45 -22.03
N ASN A 161 15.97 36.68 -22.14
CA ASN A 161 17.23 36.98 -22.80
C ASN A 161 18.40 36.09 -22.33
N ILE A 162 18.43 35.71 -21.05
CA ILE A 162 19.46 34.81 -20.50
C ILE A 162 19.47 33.45 -21.21
N PHE A 163 18.29 32.90 -21.54
CA PHE A 163 18.17 31.61 -22.21
C PHE A 163 18.14 31.74 -23.72
N GLU A 164 17.59 32.83 -24.25
CA GLU A 164 17.61 33.13 -25.67
C GLU A 164 19.07 33.23 -26.15
N ASP A 165 19.89 34.07 -25.49
CA ASP A 165 21.31 34.22 -25.81
C ASP A 165 22.06 32.90 -25.62
N LEU A 166 21.78 32.14 -24.55
CA LEU A 166 22.42 30.84 -24.30
C LEU A 166 22.12 29.80 -25.41
N VAL A 167 20.87 29.73 -25.89
CA VAL A 167 20.47 28.80 -26.94
C VAL A 167 21.08 29.18 -28.29
N TRP A 168 21.15 30.48 -28.60
CA TRP A 168 21.66 30.96 -29.88
C TRP A 168 23.19 31.10 -29.94
N ASP A 169 23.86 31.33 -28.81
CA ASP A 169 25.32 31.50 -28.73
C ASP A 169 26.08 30.18 -28.52
N THR A 170 25.40 29.07 -28.23
CA THR A 170 26.07 27.78 -28.08
C THR A 170 26.47 27.22 -29.47
N PRO A 171 27.77 26.97 -29.73
CA PRO A 171 28.22 26.41 -31.00
C PRO A 171 27.58 25.05 -31.28
N GLN A 172 27.23 24.82 -32.55
CA GLN A 172 26.49 23.63 -32.98
C GLN A 172 27.23 22.30 -32.77
N ASP A 173 28.55 22.36 -32.55
CA ASP A 173 29.43 21.20 -32.39
C ASP A 173 29.67 20.81 -30.91
N ASP A 174 29.18 21.61 -29.96
CA ASP A 174 29.33 21.31 -28.53
C ASP A 174 28.28 20.30 -28.08
N LEU A 175 28.73 19.19 -27.49
CA LEU A 175 27.87 18.23 -26.81
C LEU A 175 27.35 18.86 -25.52
N ILE A 176 26.22 19.56 -25.62
CA ILE A 176 25.53 20.09 -24.44
C ILE A 176 24.88 18.91 -23.71
N ARG A 177 25.40 18.60 -22.53
CA ARG A 177 24.86 17.55 -21.65
C ARG A 177 23.65 18.10 -20.88
N ASP A 178 22.69 17.24 -20.55
CA ASP A 178 21.44 17.63 -19.86
C ASP A 178 21.66 18.39 -18.54
N ASP A 179 22.78 18.13 -17.85
CA ASP A 179 23.12 18.80 -16.61
C ASP A 179 23.58 20.25 -16.80
N PHE A 180 24.17 20.60 -17.95
CA PHE A 180 24.49 22.00 -18.28
C PHE A 180 23.23 22.86 -18.28
N PHE A 181 22.18 22.40 -18.96
CA PHE A 181 20.89 23.10 -18.96
C PHE A 181 20.26 23.13 -17.57
N ARG A 182 20.31 22.02 -16.84
CA ARG A 182 19.80 21.96 -15.47
C ARG A 182 20.48 23.00 -14.56
N ASP A 183 21.79 23.10 -14.62
CA ASP A 183 22.57 24.01 -13.76
C ASP A 183 22.27 25.47 -14.11
N ARG A 184 22.22 25.81 -15.41
CA ARG A 184 21.85 27.16 -15.86
C ARG A 184 20.41 27.53 -15.52
N ILE A 185 19.50 26.58 -15.67
CA ILE A 185 18.11 26.73 -15.26
C ILE A 185 18.03 27.02 -13.76
N LEU A 186 18.71 26.24 -12.91
CA LEU A 186 18.68 26.45 -11.46
C LEU A 186 19.34 27.77 -11.04
N GLU A 187 20.41 28.18 -11.72
CA GLU A 187 21.12 29.44 -11.46
C GLU A 187 20.27 30.67 -11.78
N HIS A 188 19.56 30.66 -12.92
CA HIS A 188 18.89 31.86 -13.43
C HIS A 188 17.38 31.91 -13.17
N ILE A 189 16.72 30.78 -12.94
CA ILE A 189 15.27 30.76 -12.67
C ILE A 189 14.85 31.69 -11.52
N PRO A 190 15.55 31.73 -10.36
CA PRO A 190 15.14 32.61 -9.27
C PRO A 190 15.06 34.08 -9.71
N HIS A 191 16.06 34.54 -10.45
CA HIS A 191 16.11 35.91 -10.97
C HIS A 191 15.00 36.18 -12.00
N ILE A 192 14.77 35.24 -12.91
CA ILE A 192 13.68 35.34 -13.91
C ILE A 192 12.33 35.43 -13.22
N ILE A 193 12.09 34.63 -12.18
CA ILE A 193 10.84 34.67 -11.42
C ILE A 193 10.68 36.02 -10.72
N GLU A 194 11.75 36.57 -10.13
CA GLU A 194 11.74 37.87 -9.46
C GLU A 194 11.38 39.03 -10.41
N GLU A 195 11.84 38.97 -11.67
CA GLU A 195 11.52 39.99 -12.68
C GLU A 195 10.14 39.76 -13.32
N TRP A 196 9.83 38.52 -13.69
CA TRP A 196 8.63 38.16 -14.42
C TRP A 196 7.37 38.34 -13.58
N ARG A 197 7.42 37.97 -12.28
CA ARG A 197 6.24 37.94 -11.41
C ARG A 197 5.62 39.33 -11.21
N PRO A 198 6.36 40.40 -10.83
CA PRO A 198 5.78 41.74 -10.72
C PRO A 198 5.20 42.26 -12.03
N SER A 199 5.85 41.97 -13.16
CA SER A 199 5.40 42.38 -14.50
C SER A 199 4.04 41.78 -14.83
N LYS A 200 3.86 40.48 -14.60
CA LYS A 200 2.57 39.80 -14.86
C LYS A 200 1.48 40.19 -13.87
N VAL A 201 1.80 40.33 -12.59
CA VAL A 201 0.84 40.82 -11.58
C VAL A 201 0.34 42.22 -11.97
N GLY A 202 1.24 43.11 -12.41
CA GLY A 202 0.88 44.42 -12.92
C GLY A 202 -0.06 44.35 -14.13
N ALA A 203 0.25 43.51 -15.12
CA ALA A 203 -0.60 43.32 -16.30
C ALA A 203 -2.02 42.82 -15.94
N VAL A 204 -2.14 41.91 -14.97
CA VAL A 204 -3.44 41.41 -14.49
C VAL A 204 -4.20 42.52 -13.76
N VAL A 205 -3.54 43.31 -12.91
CA VAL A 205 -4.16 44.46 -12.24
C VAL A 205 -4.64 45.50 -13.25
N ASP A 206 -3.88 45.77 -14.31
CA ASP A 206 -4.28 46.71 -15.35
C ASP A 206 -5.49 46.22 -16.17
N ILE A 207 -5.61 44.90 -16.38
CA ILE A 207 -6.82 44.30 -16.95
C ILE A 207 -8.00 44.48 -15.99
N MET A 208 -7.81 44.18 -14.70
CA MET A 208 -8.85 44.32 -13.67
C MET A 208 -9.33 45.77 -13.53
N ARG A 209 -8.42 46.75 -13.65
CA ARG A 209 -8.73 48.19 -13.63
C ARG A 209 -9.67 48.64 -14.73
N ARG A 210 -9.74 47.91 -15.84
CA ARG A 210 -10.74 48.18 -16.91
C ARG A 210 -12.17 47.99 -16.43
N SER A 211 -12.38 47.11 -15.46
CA SER A 211 -13.69 46.83 -14.86
C SER A 211 -13.86 47.47 -13.48
N VAL A 212 -12.78 47.61 -12.71
CA VAL A 212 -12.78 48.20 -11.36
C VAL A 212 -11.63 49.23 -11.26
N PRO A 213 -11.88 50.52 -11.55
CA PRO A 213 -10.82 51.54 -11.69
C PRO A 213 -9.92 51.76 -10.46
N GLY A 214 -10.33 51.29 -9.29
CA GLY A 214 -9.55 51.36 -8.04
C GLY A 214 -8.77 50.09 -7.70
N ALA A 215 -8.78 49.07 -8.55
CA ALA A 215 -8.16 47.79 -8.26
C ALA A 215 -6.63 47.90 -8.10
N THR A 216 -6.13 47.16 -7.12
CA THR A 216 -4.73 47.02 -6.71
C THR A 216 -4.35 45.53 -6.71
N ALA A 217 -3.07 45.23 -6.52
CA ALA A 217 -2.61 43.84 -6.40
C ALA A 217 -3.28 43.09 -5.24
N ASN A 218 -3.72 43.80 -4.19
CA ASN A 218 -4.45 43.19 -3.07
C ASN A 218 -5.89 42.80 -3.45
N ASP A 219 -6.46 43.41 -4.49
CA ASP A 219 -7.81 43.07 -4.92
C ASP A 219 -7.86 41.75 -5.72
N LEU A 220 -6.69 41.24 -6.15
CA LEU A 220 -6.56 39.90 -6.75
C LEU A 220 -6.97 38.79 -5.78
N HIS A 221 -6.93 39.03 -4.47
CA HIS A 221 -7.40 38.08 -3.45
C HIS A 221 -8.90 37.79 -3.52
N LEU A 222 -9.69 38.69 -4.11
CA LEU A 222 -11.14 38.56 -4.25
C LEU A 222 -11.55 37.70 -5.45
N ALA A 223 -10.63 37.42 -6.37
CA ALA A 223 -10.88 36.64 -7.58
C ALA A 223 -10.67 35.12 -7.41
N THR A 224 -10.16 34.66 -6.26
CA THR A 224 -9.75 33.26 -6.03
C THR A 224 -10.82 32.36 -5.38
N CYS A 225 -12.08 32.78 -5.30
CA CYS A 225 -13.18 31.94 -4.78
C CYS A 225 -14.36 31.86 -5.76
N SER A 226 -14.40 30.81 -6.57
CA SER A 226 -15.62 30.25 -7.16
C SER A 226 -15.41 28.79 -7.52
#